data_AF-A0A0S9MU53-F1
#
_entry.id   AF-A0A0S9MU53-F1
#
_cell.length_a   1.000
_cell.length_b   1.000
_cell.length_c   1.000
_cell.angle_alpha   90.00
_cell.angle_beta   90.00
_cell.angle_gamma   90.00
#
_symmetry.space_group_name_H-M   'P 1'
#
loop_
_entity.id
_entity.type
_entity.pdbx_description
1 polymer ?
#
loop_
_entity_poly.entity_id
_entity_poly.type
_entity_poly.pdbx_seq_one_letter_code
_entity_poly.pdbx_strand_id
1 'polypeptide(L)'
;MSTEAFFHDDSGTVRFWVQLDQGHIGAMVRKETLHYRFHPQGVNDDPLATYRDHAAEIDSAVRRRVAAGSAEPILLRDGDIAPRPGAGTGR
;
A
#
# COMPACT_ATOMS: atom_id res chain seq x y z
N MET A 1 -12.93 -15.04 -4.31
CA MET A 1 -13.30 -14.52 -2.97
C MET A 1 -12.40 -13.33 -2.72
N SER A 2 -12.96 -12.12 -2.70
CA SER A 2 -12.19 -10.90 -2.44
C SER A 2 -11.84 -10.85 -0.96
N THR A 3 -10.57 -11.04 -0.60
CA THR A 3 -10.15 -10.89 0.80
C THR A 3 -10.13 -9.40 1.12
N GLU A 4 -11.18 -8.93 1.79
CA GLU A 4 -11.36 -7.50 2.08
C GLU A 4 -10.22 -6.97 2.96
N ALA A 5 -9.73 -5.77 2.64
CA ALA A 5 -8.72 -5.11 3.45
C ALA A 5 -9.29 -4.74 4.82
N PHE A 6 -8.49 -4.93 5.88
CA PHE A 6 -8.89 -4.55 7.23
C PHE A 6 -7.74 -3.86 7.97
N PHE A 7 -8.10 -2.98 8.89
CA PHE A 7 -7.15 -2.33 9.78
C PHE A 7 -6.92 -3.18 11.04
N HIS A 8 -5.66 -3.50 11.32
CA HIS A 8 -5.24 -4.20 12.53
C HIS A 8 -4.70 -3.17 13.54
N ASP A 9 -5.54 -2.79 14.50
CA ASP A 9 -5.28 -1.70 15.47
C ASP A 9 -4.01 -1.94 16.29
N ASP A 10 -3.83 -3.16 16.81
CA ASP A 10 -2.68 -3.56 17.63
C ASP A 10 -1.32 -3.38 16.92
N SER A 11 -1.31 -3.59 15.60
CA SER A 11 -0.09 -3.41 14.79
C SER A 11 -0.03 -2.07 14.04
N GLY A 12 -1.10 -1.26 14.10
CA GLY A 12 -1.23 -0.04 13.32
C GLY A 12 -1.08 -0.25 11.80
N THR A 13 -1.52 -1.38 11.26
CA THR A 13 -1.33 -1.72 9.84
C THR A 13 -2.64 -2.10 9.15
N VAL A 14 -2.83 -1.62 7.93
CA VAL A 14 -3.88 -2.12 7.02
C VAL A 14 -3.33 -3.36 6.33
N ARG A 15 -4.02 -4.49 6.51
CA ARG A 15 -3.71 -5.76 5.86
C ARG A 15 -4.66 -5.98 4.69
N PHE A 16 -4.11 -6.36 3.56
CA PHE A 16 -4.85 -6.53 2.32
C PHE A 16 -4.20 -7.59 1.43
N TRP A 17 -4.90 -7.99 0.38
CA TRP A 17 -4.44 -8.98 -0.56
C TRP A 17 -4.51 -8.44 -1.98
N VAL A 18 -3.42 -8.61 -2.72
CA VAL A 18 -3.36 -8.23 -4.13
C VAL A 18 -3.41 -9.48 -4.97
N GLN A 19 -4.38 -9.55 -5.88
CA GLN A 19 -4.43 -10.61 -6.88
C GLN A 19 -3.36 -10.36 -7.93
N LEU A 20 -2.42 -11.30 -8.03
CA LEU A 20 -1.42 -11.41 -9.09
C LEU A 20 -1.61 -12.71 -9.87
N ASP A 21 -0.88 -12.87 -10.97
CA ASP A 21 -0.90 -14.10 -11.79
C ASP A 21 -0.55 -15.35 -10.98
N GLN A 22 0.25 -15.18 -9.93
CA GLN A 22 0.80 -16.24 -9.08
C GLN A 22 -0.14 -16.63 -7.92
N GLY A 23 -1.17 -15.84 -7.65
CA GLY A 23 -2.06 -16.01 -6.50
C GLY A 23 -2.39 -14.70 -5.78
N HIS A 24 -3.00 -14.82 -4.59
CA HIS A 24 -3.25 -13.68 -3.70
C HIS A 24 -2.02 -13.45 -2.83
N ILE A 25 -1.36 -12.32 -3.02
CA ILE A 25 -0.19 -11.94 -2.23
C ILE A 25 -0.66 -11.13 -1.02
N GLY A 26 -0.28 -11.58 0.18
CA GLY A 26 -0.53 -10.85 1.41
C GLY A 26 0.38 -9.63 1.51
N ALA A 27 -0.22 -8.45 1.66
CA ALA A 27 0.50 -7.19 1.83
C ALA A 27 -0.04 -6.41 3.03
N MET A 28 0.83 -5.57 3.57
CA MET A 28 0.52 -4.73 4.72
C MET A 28 1.16 -3.36 4.57
N VAL A 29 0.42 -2.33 4.95
CA VAL A 29 0.89 -0.94 4.95
C VAL A 29 0.60 -0.32 6.32
N ARG A 30 1.55 0.44 6.84
CA ARG A 30 1.40 1.12 8.14
C ARG A 30 0.48 2.33 8.03
N LYS A 31 -0.31 2.60 9.07
CA LYS A 31 -1.12 3.82 9.14
C LYS A 31 -0.25 5.07 9.03
N GLU A 32 0.95 5.05 9.61
CA GLU A 32 1.89 6.18 9.53
C GLU A 32 2.32 6.42 8.08
N THR A 33 2.55 5.34 7.31
CA THR A 33 2.88 5.45 5.89
C THR A 33 1.74 6.06 5.10
N LEU A 34 0.49 5.64 5.34
CA LEU A 34 -0.67 6.23 4.68
C LEU A 34 -0.85 7.70 5.06
N HIS A 35 -0.74 8.00 6.35
CA HIS A 35 -0.85 9.36 6.89
C HIS A 35 0.21 10.28 6.28
N TYR A 36 1.51 9.98 6.41
CA TYR A 36 2.55 10.85 5.89
C TYR A 36 2.51 11.01 4.36
N ARG A 37 2.05 9.98 3.63
CA ARG A 37 2.08 9.97 2.16
C ARG A 37 0.85 10.63 1.51
N PHE A 38 -0.33 10.47 2.10
CA PHE A 38 -1.60 10.92 1.53
C PHE A 38 -2.23 12.06 2.33
N HIS A 39 -2.07 12.07 3.66
CA HIS A 39 -2.66 13.06 4.55
C HIS A 39 -1.68 13.62 5.60
N PRO A 40 -0.53 14.19 5.21
CA PRO A 40 0.51 14.61 6.17
C PRO A 40 0.06 15.75 7.11
N GLN A 41 -1.05 16.42 6.82
CA GLN A 41 -1.66 17.45 7.66
C GLN A 41 -3.02 17.04 8.24
N GLY A 42 -3.47 15.80 8.01
CA GLY A 42 -4.69 15.26 8.59
C GLY A 42 -4.52 14.95 10.07
N VAL A 43 -5.60 15.06 10.86
CA VAL A 43 -5.56 14.75 12.31
C VAL A 43 -6.50 13.57 12.64
N ASN A 44 -7.47 13.28 11.77
CA ASN A 44 -8.45 12.19 11.90
C ASN A 44 -8.44 11.30 10.66
N ASP A 45 -7.25 10.87 10.24
CA ASP A 45 -7.15 10.01 9.08
C ASP A 45 -7.65 8.61 9.41
N ASP A 46 -8.66 8.17 8.67
CA ASP A 46 -9.06 6.77 8.66
C ASP A 46 -8.11 6.03 7.71
N PRO A 47 -7.22 5.16 8.24
CA PRO A 47 -6.23 4.49 7.40
C PRO A 47 -6.87 3.52 6.42
N LEU A 48 -8.03 2.94 6.74
CA LEU A 48 -8.72 2.03 5.85
C LEU A 48 -9.42 2.78 4.71
N ALA A 49 -10.04 3.93 5.00
CA ALA A 49 -10.59 4.82 3.98
C ALA A 49 -9.48 5.36 3.07
N THR A 50 -8.37 5.84 3.65
CA THR A 50 -7.20 6.31 2.90
C THR A 50 -6.64 5.19 2.00
N TYR A 51 -6.53 3.96 2.53
CA TYR A 51 -6.14 2.80 1.72
C TYR A 51 -7.11 2.58 0.56
N ARG A 52 -8.43 2.62 0.79
CA ARG A 52 -9.46 2.41 -0.24
C ARG A 52 -9.38 3.47 -1.35
N ASP A 53 -9.20 4.73 -0.99
CA ASP A 53 -9.08 5.85 -1.95
C ASP A 53 -7.80 5.74 -2.80
N HIS A 54 -6.75 5.12 -2.27
CA HIS A 54 -5.45 4.96 -2.93
C HIS A 54 -5.09 3.51 -3.28
N ALA A 55 -6.07 2.59 -3.28
CA ALA A 55 -5.83 1.15 -3.40
C ALA A 55 -5.08 0.79 -4.69
N ALA A 56 -5.39 1.46 -5.81
CA ALA A 56 -4.72 1.22 -7.09
C ALA A 56 -3.22 1.58 -7.07
N GLU A 57 -2.83 2.66 -6.38
CA GLU A 57 -1.43 3.08 -6.26
C GLU A 57 -0.65 2.12 -5.34
N ILE A 58 -1.30 1.70 -4.27
CA ILE A 58 -0.77 0.75 -3.28
C ILE A 58 -0.60 -0.64 -3.91
N ASP A 59 -1.59 -1.14 -4.64
CA ASP A 59 -1.52 -2.41 -5.37
C ASP A 59 -0.40 -2.41 -6.41
N SER A 60 -0.21 -1.29 -7.11
CA SER A 60 0.90 -1.11 -8.04
C SER A 60 2.27 -1.12 -7.33
N ALA A 61 2.35 -0.67 -6.08
CA ALA A 61 3.55 -0.82 -5.26
C ALA A 61 3.81 -2.28 -4.87
N VAL A 62 2.78 -3.03 -4.47
CA VAL A 62 2.90 -4.47 -4.19
C VAL A 62 3.41 -5.22 -5.41
N ARG A 63 2.82 -4.97 -6.59
CA ARG A 63 3.24 -5.57 -7.87
C ARG A 63 4.72 -5.35 -8.16
N ARG A 64 5.20 -4.11 -8.01
CA ARG A 64 6.61 -3.77 -8.22
C ARG A 64 7.52 -4.50 -7.25
N ARG A 65 7.10 -4.67 -5.99
CA ARG A 65 7.86 -5.41 -4.98
C ARG A 65 7.91 -6.91 -5.22
N VAL A 66 6.81 -7.51 -5.64
CA VAL A 66 6.77 -8.93 -6.04
C VAL A 66 7.69 -9.14 -7.24
N ALA A 67 7.61 -8.28 -8.25
CA ALA A 67 8.51 -8.34 -9.41
C ALA A 67 9.99 -8.18 -9.03
N ALA A 68 10.29 -7.43 -7.97
CA ALA A 68 11.64 -7.29 -7.40
C ALA A 68 12.07 -8.47 -6.51
N GLY A 69 11.23 -9.49 -6.31
CA GLY A 69 11.56 -10.67 -5.50
C GLY A 69 11.41 -10.49 -3.99
N SER A 70 10.55 -9.57 -3.54
CA SER A 70 10.28 -9.39 -2.10
C SER A 70 9.60 -10.62 -1.48
N ALA A 71 10.01 -10.99 -0.27
CA ALA A 71 9.41 -12.08 0.48
C ALA A 71 8.07 -11.67 1.11
N GLU A 72 7.13 -12.62 1.16
CA GLU A 72 5.81 -12.44 1.75
C GLU A 72 5.82 -12.67 3.28
N PRO A 73 5.05 -11.90 4.06
CA PRO A 73 4.15 -10.81 3.66
C PRO A 73 4.88 -9.51 3.28
N ILE A 74 4.38 -8.82 2.25
CA ILE A 74 5.00 -7.59 1.74
C ILE A 74 4.61 -6.39 2.62
N LEU A 75 5.57 -5.86 3.37
CA LEU A 75 5.41 -4.63 4.14
C LEU A 75 5.74 -3.40 3.30
N LEU A 76 4.74 -2.71 2.77
CA LEU A 76 4.89 -1.43 2.07
C LEU A 76 5.37 -0.32 3.01
N ARG A 77 6.40 0.40 2.58
CA ARG A 77 6.92 1.61 3.23
C ARG A 77 6.70 2.80 2.31
N ASP A 78 6.90 3.99 2.86
CA ASP A 78 6.70 5.26 2.14
C ASP A 78 7.42 5.29 0.78
N GLY A 79 8.71 4.93 0.75
CA GLY A 79 9.50 4.91 -0.48
C GLY A 79 9.09 3.86 -1.52
N ASP A 80 8.20 2.93 -1.18
CA ASP A 80 7.71 1.90 -2.11
C ASP A 80 6.46 2.33 -2.85
N ILE A 81 5.62 3.13 -2.19
CA ILE A 81 4.48 3.78 -2.83
C ILE A 81 5.07 4.80 -3.81
N ALA A 82 4.81 4.59 -5.10
CA ALA A 82 5.56 5.21 -6.20
C ALA A 82 5.75 6.72 -6.00
N PRO A 83 6.84 7.30 -6.55
CA PRO A 83 6.85 8.74 -6.73
C PRO A 83 5.65 9.11 -7.61
N ARG A 84 4.95 10.19 -7.22
CA ARG A 84 3.88 10.81 -7.99
C ARG A 84 4.22 10.75 -9.50
N PRO A 85 3.36 10.21 -10.38
CA PRO A 85 3.69 10.10 -11.80
C PRO A 85 3.95 11.51 -12.34
N GLY A 86 5.22 11.82 -12.64
CA GLY A 86 5.66 13.16 -13.01
C GLY A 86 7.17 13.40 -12.95
N ALA A 87 7.95 12.63 -12.19
CA ALA A 87 9.41 12.77 -12.15
C ALA A 87 10.09 11.70 -13.01
N GLY A 88 10.05 11.86 -14.34
CA GLY A 88 10.85 11.00 -15.22
C GLY A 88 10.33 10.82 -16.65
N THR A 89 10.16 11.91 -17.40
CA THR A 89 10.28 11.85 -18.88
C THR A 89 10.76 13.21 -19.41
N GLY A 90 11.98 13.59 -19.02
CA GLY A 90 12.74 14.63 -19.71
C GLY A 90 13.80 13.92 -20.54
N ARG A 91 13.53 13.77 -21.83
CA ARG A 91 14.47 13.28 -22.84
C ARG A 91 15.40 14.41 -23.26
#